data_AF-A0A1V3S6G4-F1
#
_entry.id   AF-A0A1V3S6G4-F1
#
_cell.length_a   1.000
_cell.length_b   1.000
_cell.length_c   1.000
_cell.angle_alpha   90.00
_cell.angle_beta   90.00
_cell.angle_gamma   90.00
#
_symmetry.space_group_name_H-M   'P 1'
#
loop_
_entity.id
_entity.type
_entity.pdbx_description
1 polymer ?
#
loop_
_entity_poly.entity_id
_entity_poly.type
_entity_poly.pdbx_seq_one_letter_code
_entity_poly.pdbx_strand_id
1 'polypeptide(L)'
;MPLPLDPCTEALKLIRARVSTSHFNPAFEIDDDLVADLIAYACEAPSAYHLQNWRFIAVKSAAGKEKLCQLAYGQQQVADAAVTVIVIGTLNGHERIRANLQPLVDAGHMGPEDLEAWANDTHRGMHDKPVKQRDEAIRSGALAAMTLMTAAQALGLASAPMGGFDAAAVSAEFGIGATELPVMLVAIGRPAPGNWPRKPRRPVEDVLAIV
;
A
#
# COMPACT_ATOMS: atom_id res chain seq x y z
N MET A 1 -4.69 13.85 -36.30
CA MET A 1 -4.18 13.12 -35.13
C MET A 1 -4.79 13.79 -33.91
N PRO A 2 -5.71 13.16 -33.16
CA PRO A 2 -6.24 13.79 -31.97
C PRO A 2 -5.07 14.02 -30.99
N LEU A 3 -5.00 15.22 -30.42
CA LEU A 3 -4.00 15.57 -29.41
C LEU A 3 -4.01 14.52 -28.29
N PRO A 4 -2.84 14.15 -27.73
CA PRO A 4 -2.78 13.21 -26.62
C PRO A 4 -3.64 13.74 -25.47
N LEU A 5 -4.55 12.90 -24.98
CA LEU A 5 -5.37 13.21 -23.83
C LEU A 5 -4.46 13.53 -22.64
N ASP A 6 -4.74 14.65 -21.95
CA ASP A 6 -3.95 15.17 -20.82
C ASP A 6 -3.78 14.09 -19.71
N PRO A 7 -2.54 13.75 -19.29
CA PRO A 7 -2.28 12.76 -18.23
C PRO A 7 -3.05 13.03 -16.94
N CYS A 8 -3.31 14.31 -16.60
CA CYS A 8 -4.10 14.68 -15.43
C CYS A 8 -5.55 14.19 -15.54
N THR A 9 -6.11 14.20 -16.76
CA THR A 9 -7.47 13.75 -17.03
C THR A 9 -7.60 12.23 -16.90
N GLU A 10 -6.58 11.47 -17.29
CA GLU A 10 -6.59 10.00 -17.13
C GLU A 10 -6.48 9.57 -15.66
N ALA A 11 -5.63 10.23 -14.86
CA ALA A 11 -5.56 9.95 -13.42
C ALA A 11 -6.93 10.10 -12.73
N LEU A 12 -7.66 11.18 -13.04
CA LEU A 12 -9.01 11.40 -12.50
C LEU A 12 -10.01 10.33 -12.97
N LYS A 13 -9.90 9.85 -14.21
CA LYS A 13 -10.73 8.75 -14.72
C LYS A 13 -10.44 7.46 -13.96
N LEU A 14 -9.17 7.11 -13.72
CA LEU A 14 -8.79 5.92 -12.95
C LEU A 14 -9.37 5.97 -11.53
N ILE A 15 -9.22 7.10 -10.84
CA ILE A 15 -9.76 7.29 -9.48
C ILE A 15 -11.29 7.13 -9.46
N ARG A 16 -11.99 7.66 -10.49
CA ARG A 16 -13.46 7.56 -10.59
C ARG A 16 -13.93 6.17 -11.00
N ALA A 17 -13.15 5.45 -11.81
CA ALA A 17 -13.50 4.13 -12.32
C ALA A 17 -13.20 3.00 -11.31
N ARG A 18 -12.23 3.19 -10.41
CA ARG A 18 -11.80 2.13 -9.48
C ARG A 18 -12.96 1.59 -8.64
N VAL A 19 -13.08 0.27 -8.64
CA VAL A 19 -13.96 -0.52 -7.78
C VAL A 19 -13.13 -1.51 -6.96
N SER A 20 -13.72 -2.07 -5.90
CA SER A 20 -13.11 -3.20 -5.19
C SER A 20 -13.62 -4.48 -5.83
N THR A 21 -12.71 -5.26 -6.43
CA THR A 21 -13.03 -6.50 -7.14
C THR A 21 -13.05 -7.68 -6.18
N SER A 22 -14.19 -8.38 -6.11
CA SER A 22 -14.36 -9.56 -5.26
C SER A 22 -14.28 -10.88 -6.00
N HIS A 23 -14.35 -10.87 -7.33
CA HIS A 23 -14.19 -12.05 -8.17
C HIS A 23 -13.04 -11.83 -9.13
N PHE A 24 -12.00 -12.67 -9.05
CA PHE A 24 -10.83 -12.64 -9.92
C PHE A 24 -10.83 -13.87 -10.84
N ASN A 25 -10.09 -13.80 -11.94
CA ASN A 25 -9.80 -14.96 -12.78
C ASN A 25 -8.62 -15.74 -12.18
N PRO A 26 -8.83 -16.94 -11.58
CA PRO A 26 -7.76 -17.70 -10.93
C PRO A 26 -6.75 -18.28 -11.91
N ALA A 27 -7.07 -18.34 -13.20
CA ALA A 27 -6.14 -18.78 -14.25
C ALA A 27 -5.22 -17.66 -14.75
N PHE A 28 -5.43 -16.41 -14.32
CA PHE A 28 -4.56 -15.31 -14.69
C PHE A 28 -3.36 -15.24 -13.74
N GLU A 29 -2.16 -15.32 -14.30
CA GLU A 29 -0.90 -15.19 -13.58
C GLU A 29 -0.19 -13.88 -13.94
N ILE A 30 0.68 -13.42 -13.05
CA ILE A 30 1.59 -12.31 -13.30
C ILE A 30 3.02 -12.77 -13.01
N ASP A 31 3.97 -12.28 -13.79
CA ASP A 31 5.39 -12.51 -13.56
C ASP A 31 5.92 -11.69 -12.37
N ASP A 32 7.13 -12.02 -11.91
CA ASP A 32 7.74 -11.34 -10.77
C ASP A 32 8.18 -9.90 -11.12
N ASP A 33 8.47 -9.62 -12.39
CA ASP A 33 8.84 -8.28 -12.86
C ASP A 33 7.65 -7.31 -12.73
N LEU A 34 6.45 -7.72 -13.14
CA LEU A 34 5.24 -6.93 -12.97
C LEU A 34 4.87 -6.73 -11.49
N VAL A 35 5.15 -7.72 -10.64
CA VAL A 35 5.01 -7.57 -9.19
C VAL A 35 6.00 -6.52 -8.68
N ALA A 36 7.26 -6.57 -9.11
CA ALA A 36 8.28 -5.61 -8.73
C ALA A 36 7.90 -4.18 -9.18
N ASP A 37 7.40 -4.01 -10.40
CA ASP A 37 6.91 -2.73 -10.91
C ASP A 37 5.75 -2.19 -10.07
N LEU A 38 4.77 -3.03 -9.73
CA LEU A 38 3.65 -2.64 -8.86
C LEU A 38 4.13 -2.12 -7.50
N ILE A 39 5.13 -2.78 -6.91
CA ILE A 39 5.72 -2.36 -5.64
C ILE A 39 6.57 -1.09 -5.80
N ALA A 40 7.31 -0.95 -6.90
CA ALA A 40 8.06 0.26 -7.22
C ALA A 40 7.11 1.48 -7.28
N TYR A 41 5.97 1.35 -7.97
CA TYR A 41 4.95 2.41 -7.97
C TYR A 41 4.36 2.64 -6.58
N ALA A 42 4.15 1.61 -5.77
CA ALA A 42 3.69 1.77 -4.39
C ALA A 42 4.66 2.60 -3.53
N CYS A 43 5.96 2.45 -3.76
CA CYS A 43 7.03 3.20 -3.08
C CYS A 43 7.08 4.69 -3.44
N GLU A 44 6.42 5.13 -4.51
CA GLU A 44 6.25 6.55 -4.86
C GLU A 44 5.25 7.27 -3.92
N ALA A 45 4.58 6.55 -3.04
CA ALA A 45 3.72 7.16 -2.03
C ALA A 45 4.52 8.08 -1.09
N PRO A 46 3.94 9.19 -0.60
CA PRO A 46 4.57 9.99 0.44
C PRO A 46 4.45 9.31 1.81
N SER A 47 5.36 9.65 2.72
CA SER A 47 5.32 9.33 4.16
C SER A 47 5.73 10.55 4.97
N ALA A 48 5.28 10.64 6.23
CA ALA A 48 5.77 11.68 7.13
C ALA A 48 7.30 11.65 7.19
N TYR A 49 7.96 12.82 7.15
CA TYR A 49 9.43 12.95 7.18
C TYR A 49 10.21 12.07 6.17
N HIS A 50 9.54 11.57 5.11
CA HIS A 50 10.11 10.60 4.19
C HIS A 50 10.58 9.30 4.87
N LEU A 51 9.85 8.84 5.90
CA LEU A 51 10.18 7.63 6.68
C LEU A 51 10.13 6.33 5.86
N GLN A 52 9.33 6.28 4.79
CA GLN A 52 9.15 5.10 3.94
C GLN A 52 8.98 3.81 4.76
N ASN A 53 8.20 3.90 5.84
CA ASN A 53 8.07 2.88 6.86
C ASN A 53 7.04 1.82 6.47
N TRP A 54 7.09 1.41 5.21
CA TRP A 54 6.33 0.31 4.64
C TRP A 54 7.24 -0.85 4.25
N ARG A 55 6.70 -2.06 4.33
CA ARG A 55 7.25 -3.27 3.75
C ARG A 55 6.13 -4.01 3.03
N PHE A 56 6.46 -4.81 2.03
CA PHE A 56 5.49 -5.58 1.27
C PHE A 56 5.90 -7.05 1.23
N ILE A 57 4.91 -7.93 1.31
CA ILE A 57 5.06 -9.35 1.00
C ILE A 57 4.08 -9.67 -0.12
N ALA A 58 4.59 -10.03 -1.29
CA ALA A 58 3.79 -10.48 -2.42
C ALA A 58 3.54 -11.99 -2.31
N VAL A 59 2.30 -12.39 -1.97
CA VAL A 59 1.91 -13.79 -1.85
C VAL A 59 1.34 -14.27 -3.19
N LYS A 60 2.15 -15.02 -3.95
CA LYS A 60 1.82 -15.49 -5.31
C LYS A 60 1.58 -16.99 -5.41
N SER A 61 2.29 -17.80 -4.62
CA SER A 61 2.17 -19.27 -4.69
C SER A 61 0.76 -19.73 -4.29
N ALA A 62 0.25 -20.78 -4.92
CA ALA A 62 -1.06 -21.34 -4.61
C ALA A 62 -1.18 -21.71 -3.12
N ALA A 63 -0.16 -22.37 -2.56
CA ALA A 63 -0.11 -22.73 -1.14
C ALA A 63 -0.09 -21.51 -0.21
N GLY A 64 0.69 -20.47 -0.55
CA GLY A 64 0.75 -19.23 0.24
C GLY A 64 -0.57 -18.46 0.19
N LYS A 65 -1.21 -18.37 -0.98
CA LYS A 65 -2.50 -17.71 -1.15
C LYS A 65 -3.63 -18.45 -0.43
N GLU A 66 -3.64 -19.78 -0.49
CA GLU A 66 -4.60 -20.61 0.24
C GLU A 66 -4.46 -20.41 1.75
N LYS A 67 -3.22 -20.43 2.26
CA LYS A 67 -2.95 -20.17 3.67
C LYS A 67 -3.38 -18.76 4.07
N LEU A 68 -3.04 -17.73 3.30
CA LEU A 68 -3.47 -16.37 3.56
C LEU A 68 -5.00 -16.22 3.51
N CYS A 69 -5.69 -16.92 2.61
CA CYS A 69 -7.15 -16.93 2.50
C CYS A 69 -7.79 -17.44 3.79
N GLN A 70 -7.28 -18.52 4.36
CA GLN A 70 -7.74 -19.06 5.65
C GLN A 70 -7.58 -18.04 6.78
N LEU A 71 -6.43 -17.35 6.83
CA LEU A 71 -6.14 -16.29 7.80
C LEU A 71 -6.94 -15.00 7.54
N ALA A 72 -7.42 -14.81 6.32
CA ALA A 72 -8.34 -13.75 5.90
C ALA A 72 -9.81 -14.18 5.99
N TYR A 73 -10.15 -15.06 6.93
CA TYR A 73 -11.52 -15.52 7.20
C TYR A 73 -12.22 -16.16 5.99
N GLY A 74 -11.47 -16.82 5.10
CA GLY A 74 -12.00 -17.51 3.92
C GLY A 74 -12.41 -16.60 2.77
N GLN A 75 -11.91 -15.36 2.72
CA GLN A 75 -12.16 -14.44 1.60
C GLN A 75 -11.50 -14.94 0.31
N GLN A 76 -12.27 -15.64 -0.53
CA GLN A 76 -11.78 -16.30 -1.76
C GLN A 76 -11.03 -15.39 -2.74
N GLN A 77 -11.34 -14.10 -2.75
CA GLN A 77 -10.61 -13.12 -3.56
C GLN A 77 -9.09 -13.07 -3.25
N VAL A 78 -8.66 -13.52 -2.07
CA VAL A 78 -7.24 -13.70 -1.70
C VAL A 78 -6.60 -14.85 -2.48
N ALA A 79 -7.31 -15.97 -2.62
CA ALA A 79 -6.86 -17.16 -3.32
C ALA A 79 -6.94 -16.99 -4.85
N ASP A 80 -8.03 -16.40 -5.34
CA ASP A 80 -8.32 -16.25 -6.77
C ASP A 80 -7.50 -15.14 -7.46
N ALA A 81 -6.98 -14.17 -6.71
CA ALA A 81 -6.15 -13.12 -7.26
C ALA A 81 -4.81 -13.66 -7.79
N ALA A 82 -4.23 -12.99 -8.79
CA ALA A 82 -2.91 -13.37 -9.32
C ALA A 82 -1.81 -13.23 -8.26
N VAL A 83 -1.92 -12.18 -7.43
CA VAL A 83 -1.09 -11.95 -6.23
C VAL A 83 -1.94 -11.31 -5.14
N THR A 84 -1.66 -11.64 -3.88
CA THR A 84 -2.14 -10.84 -2.74
C THR A 84 -0.96 -10.23 -2.01
N VAL A 85 -0.91 -8.90 -1.93
CA VAL A 85 0.14 -8.16 -1.25
C VAL A 85 -0.27 -7.91 0.20
N ILE A 86 0.55 -8.35 1.16
CA ILE A 86 0.45 -7.94 2.56
C ILE A 86 1.20 -6.62 2.68
N VAL A 87 0.47 -5.53 2.92
CA VAL A 87 1.05 -4.21 3.18
C VAL A 87 1.37 -4.12 4.67
N ILE A 88 2.62 -3.88 5.00
CA ILE A 88 3.15 -3.90 6.36
C ILE A 88 3.66 -2.50 6.69
N GLY A 89 3.39 -2.02 7.89
CA GLY A 89 3.96 -0.78 8.42
C GLY A 89 5.00 -1.09 9.50
N THR A 90 6.10 -0.33 9.55
CA THR A 90 7.12 -0.47 10.60
C THR A 90 6.95 0.60 11.68
N LEU A 91 6.92 0.15 12.94
CA LEU A 91 6.71 0.98 14.13
C LEU A 91 7.89 1.91 14.41
N ASN A 92 9.10 1.44 14.12
CA ASN A 92 10.35 2.16 14.36
C ASN A 92 10.86 2.91 13.11
N GLY A 93 9.97 3.31 12.19
CA GLY A 93 10.35 4.03 10.97
C GLY A 93 11.27 5.24 11.21
N HIS A 94 11.05 5.96 12.31
CA HIS A 94 11.87 7.09 12.75
C HIS A 94 13.36 6.80 12.92
N GLU A 95 13.76 5.55 13.15
CA GLU A 95 15.17 5.14 13.26
C GLU A 95 15.88 5.17 11.89
N ARG A 96 15.13 5.06 10.79
CA ARG A 96 15.67 5.01 9.42
C ARG A 96 15.84 6.38 8.76
N ILE A 97 15.37 7.45 9.40
CA ILE A 97 15.33 8.79 8.78
C ILE A 97 16.68 9.25 8.23
N ARG A 98 17.78 8.98 8.95
CA ARG A 98 19.13 9.31 8.49
C ARG A 98 19.45 8.62 7.17
N ALA A 99 19.26 7.31 7.12
CA ALA A 99 19.51 6.51 5.92
C ALA A 99 18.60 6.94 4.74
N ASN A 100 17.35 7.27 5.00
CA ASN A 100 16.40 7.66 3.96
C ASN A 100 16.68 9.05 3.37
N LEU A 101 17.19 9.98 4.18
CA LEU A 101 17.45 11.36 3.75
C LEU A 101 18.91 11.59 3.33
N GLN A 102 19.82 10.66 3.63
CA GLN A 102 21.23 10.74 3.19
C GLN A 102 21.38 11.00 1.68
N PRO A 103 20.59 10.38 0.77
CA PRO A 103 20.68 10.70 -0.65
C PRO A 103 20.42 12.17 -1.00
N LEU A 104 19.61 12.90 -0.21
CA LEU A 104 19.42 14.34 -0.40
C LEU A 104 20.66 15.13 0.01
N VAL A 105 21.38 14.67 1.04
CA VAL A 105 22.66 15.26 1.45
C VAL A 105 23.72 15.00 0.38
N ASP A 106 23.82 13.77 -0.10
CA ASP A 106 24.78 13.39 -1.14
C ASP A 106 24.53 14.15 -2.46
N ALA A 107 23.26 14.45 -2.77
CA ALA A 107 22.87 15.26 -3.92
C ALA A 107 23.00 16.78 -3.70
N GLY A 108 23.40 17.23 -2.51
CA GLY A 108 23.55 18.66 -2.17
C GLY A 108 22.22 19.41 -1.99
N HIS A 109 21.11 18.70 -1.83
CA HIS A 109 19.77 19.28 -1.59
C HIS A 109 19.46 19.50 -0.10
N MET A 110 20.25 18.91 0.80
CA MET A 110 20.13 19.04 2.25
C MET A 110 21.52 19.16 2.90
N GLY A 111 21.68 20.05 3.89
CA GLY A 111 22.91 20.11 4.67
C GLY A 111 23.03 18.95 5.66
N PRO A 112 24.23 18.47 6.01
CA PRO A 112 24.40 17.46 7.07
C PRO A 112 23.82 17.90 8.42
N GLU A 113 23.87 19.19 8.74
CA GLU A 113 23.28 19.73 9.98
C GLU A 113 21.74 19.65 9.97
N ASP A 114 21.11 19.90 8.81
CA ASP A 114 19.66 19.77 8.63
C ASP A 114 19.21 18.32 8.79
N LEU A 115 19.98 17.37 8.22
CA LEU A 115 19.73 15.93 8.38
C LEU A 115 19.71 15.54 9.85
N GLU A 116 20.72 15.95 10.61
CA GLU A 116 20.84 15.64 12.03
C GLU A 116 19.73 16.29 12.85
N ALA A 117 19.38 17.55 12.55
CA ALA A 117 18.26 18.22 13.19
C ALA A 117 16.94 17.48 12.96
N TRP A 118 16.63 17.12 11.70
CA TRP A 118 15.42 16.38 11.35
C TRP A 118 15.39 15.00 11.99
N ALA A 119 16.53 14.31 12.03
CA ALA A 119 16.63 13.01 12.65
C ALA A 119 16.36 13.06 14.15
N ASN A 120 16.94 14.04 14.85
CA ASN A 120 16.73 14.24 16.28
C ASN A 120 15.29 14.67 16.61
N ASP A 121 14.69 15.52 15.78
CA ASP A 121 13.30 15.96 15.93
C ASP A 121 12.31 14.82 15.71
N THR A 122 12.52 14.02 14.67
CA THR A 122 11.67 12.87 14.38
C THR A 122 11.81 11.79 15.44
N HIS A 123 13.03 11.51 15.90
CA HIS A 123 13.29 10.59 17.00
C HIS A 123 12.61 11.07 18.28
N ARG A 124 12.83 12.32 18.72
CA ARG A 124 12.12 12.90 19.89
C ARG A 124 10.60 12.88 19.70
N GLY A 125 10.14 13.04 18.47
CA GLY A 125 8.74 13.07 18.08
C GLY A 125 8.02 11.73 18.24
N MET A 126 8.72 10.61 18.02
CA MET A 126 8.14 9.27 17.87
C MET A 126 8.73 8.19 18.80
N HIS A 127 9.94 8.34 19.32
CA HIS A 127 10.56 7.40 20.26
C HIS A 127 9.71 7.24 21.52
N ASP A 128 9.59 6.00 22.02
CA ASP A 128 8.73 5.60 23.15
C ASP A 128 7.27 6.09 23.08
N LYS A 129 6.75 6.32 21.87
CA LYS A 129 5.35 6.74 21.65
C LYS A 129 4.64 5.71 20.79
N PRO A 130 4.28 4.55 21.36
CA PRO A 130 3.78 3.39 20.60
C PRO A 130 2.51 3.72 19.79
N VAL A 131 1.62 4.56 20.31
CA VAL A 131 0.42 5.00 19.57
C VAL A 131 0.80 5.81 18.34
N LYS A 132 1.72 6.76 18.46
CA LYS A 132 2.17 7.58 17.31
C LYS A 132 2.90 6.73 16.27
N GLN A 133 3.77 5.83 16.72
CA GLN A 133 4.49 4.88 15.88
C GLN A 133 3.52 4.01 15.07
N ARG A 134 2.53 3.42 15.76
CA ARG A 134 1.49 2.60 15.14
C ARG A 134 0.65 3.39 14.14
N ASP A 135 0.16 4.57 14.53
CA ASP A 135 -0.71 5.37 13.68
C ASP A 135 0.02 5.87 12.43
N GLU A 136 1.31 6.20 12.55
CA GLU A 136 2.13 6.57 11.40
C GLU A 136 2.42 5.37 10.49
N ALA A 137 2.74 4.20 11.04
CA ALA A 137 2.90 2.96 10.28
C ALA A 137 1.63 2.61 9.47
N ILE A 138 0.45 2.76 10.08
CA ILE A 138 -0.83 2.56 9.41
C ILE A 138 -1.05 3.62 8.32
N ARG A 139 -0.78 4.90 8.61
CA ARG A 139 -0.99 6.00 7.65
C ARG A 139 -0.12 5.84 6.42
N SER A 140 1.17 5.64 6.61
CA SER A 140 2.13 5.46 5.52
C SER A 140 1.83 4.17 4.72
N GLY A 141 1.51 3.06 5.40
CA GLY A 141 1.08 1.83 4.72
C GLY A 141 -0.23 2.01 3.91
N ALA A 142 -1.21 2.76 4.43
CA ALA A 142 -2.46 3.02 3.72
C ALA A 142 -2.28 3.92 2.48
N LEU A 143 -1.37 4.91 2.55
CA LEU A 143 -1.00 5.72 1.38
C LEU A 143 -0.36 4.84 0.31
N ALA A 144 0.62 4.02 0.68
CA ALA A 144 1.27 3.10 -0.25
C ALA A 144 0.29 2.08 -0.85
N ALA A 145 -0.65 1.55 -0.06
CA ALA A 145 -1.68 0.64 -0.55
C ALA A 145 -2.62 1.31 -1.58
N MET A 146 -3.00 2.58 -1.37
CA MET A 146 -3.83 3.31 -2.34
C MET A 146 -3.06 3.62 -3.63
N THR A 147 -1.78 3.96 -3.53
CA THR A 147 -0.90 4.13 -4.70
C THR A 147 -0.77 2.82 -5.47
N LEU A 148 -0.52 1.70 -4.80
CA LEU A 148 -0.51 0.34 -5.38
C LEU A 148 -1.81 0.02 -6.13
N MET A 149 -2.97 0.27 -5.52
CA MET A 149 -4.27 0.02 -6.16
C MET A 149 -4.48 0.89 -7.42
N THR A 150 -3.97 2.12 -7.41
CA THR A 150 -4.05 3.03 -8.55
C THR A 150 -3.12 2.59 -9.67
N ALA A 151 -1.90 2.17 -9.34
CA ALA A 151 -0.94 1.60 -10.29
C ALA A 151 -1.48 0.32 -10.94
N ALA A 152 -2.04 -0.59 -10.15
CA ALA A 152 -2.72 -1.78 -10.67
C ALA A 152 -3.80 -1.42 -11.70
N GLN A 153 -4.66 -0.44 -11.38
CA GLN A 153 -5.70 0.04 -12.29
C GLN A 153 -5.12 0.65 -13.57
N ALA A 154 -4.03 1.41 -13.47
CA ALA A 154 -3.34 2.01 -14.62
C ALA A 154 -2.71 0.95 -15.54
N LEU A 155 -2.25 -0.17 -14.97
CA LEU A 155 -1.71 -1.32 -15.68
C LEU A 155 -2.80 -2.29 -16.19
N GLY A 156 -4.08 -1.90 -16.09
CA GLY A 156 -5.21 -2.72 -16.57
C GLY A 156 -5.56 -3.89 -15.66
N LEU A 157 -5.05 -3.91 -14.42
CA LEU A 157 -5.39 -4.88 -13.39
C LEU A 157 -6.50 -4.35 -12.48
N ALA A 158 -7.20 -5.26 -11.83
CA ALA A 158 -8.15 -4.96 -10.78
C ALA A 158 -7.51 -5.20 -9.41
N SER A 159 -8.06 -4.55 -8.37
CA SER A 159 -7.60 -4.72 -7.00
C SER A 159 -8.73 -4.72 -5.96
N ALA A 160 -8.45 -5.29 -4.79
CA ALA A 160 -9.32 -5.21 -3.62
C ALA A 160 -8.50 -5.06 -2.32
N PRO A 161 -8.74 -3.99 -1.54
CA PRO A 161 -8.18 -3.85 -0.22
C PRO A 161 -9.03 -4.60 0.82
N MET A 162 -8.39 -5.23 1.80
CA MET A 162 -9.03 -5.97 2.90
C MET A 162 -8.39 -5.64 4.24
N GLY A 163 -9.20 -5.20 5.18
CA GLY A 163 -8.83 -5.08 6.60
C GLY A 163 -9.27 -6.27 7.46
N GLY A 164 -10.09 -7.19 6.92
CA GLY A 164 -10.56 -8.35 7.64
C GLY A 164 -9.59 -9.52 7.51
N PHE A 165 -8.71 -9.69 8.49
CA PHE A 165 -7.83 -10.86 8.62
C PHE A 165 -7.37 -10.99 10.08
N ASP A 166 -6.83 -12.14 10.46
CA ASP A 166 -6.17 -12.34 11.75
C ASP A 166 -4.73 -11.80 11.65
N ALA A 167 -4.50 -10.60 12.17
CA ALA A 167 -3.21 -9.94 12.07
C ALA A 167 -2.09 -10.70 12.79
N ALA A 168 -2.39 -11.33 13.94
CA ALA A 168 -1.37 -12.08 14.68
C ALA A 168 -0.98 -13.35 13.94
N ALA A 169 -1.95 -14.08 13.40
CA ALA A 169 -1.70 -15.28 12.62
C ALA A 169 -1.01 -14.98 11.29
N VAL A 170 -1.40 -13.91 10.58
CA VAL A 170 -0.70 -13.44 9.37
C VAL A 170 0.75 -13.08 9.70
N SER A 171 0.99 -12.38 10.81
CA SER A 171 2.35 -12.04 11.22
C SER A 171 3.20 -13.27 11.51
N ALA A 172 2.65 -14.26 12.21
CA ALA A 172 3.36 -15.51 12.51
C ALA A 172 3.67 -16.32 11.24
N GLU A 173 2.70 -16.43 10.32
CA GLU A 173 2.84 -17.22 9.09
C GLU A 173 3.85 -16.60 8.11
N PHE A 174 3.81 -15.28 7.93
CA PHE A 174 4.58 -14.58 6.90
C PHE A 174 5.84 -13.88 7.44
N GLY A 175 6.24 -14.18 8.68
CA GLY A 175 7.48 -13.65 9.27
C GLY A 175 7.47 -12.12 9.40
N ILE A 176 6.39 -11.57 9.94
CA ILE A 176 6.27 -10.14 10.23
C ILE A 176 6.77 -9.91 11.65
N GLY A 177 7.78 -9.04 11.77
CA GLY A 177 8.53 -8.83 13.01
C GLY A 177 7.74 -8.11 14.10
N ALA A 178 8.25 -8.13 15.32
CA ALA A 178 7.60 -7.50 16.49
C ALA A 178 7.51 -5.96 16.39
N THR A 179 8.36 -5.34 15.57
CA THR A 179 8.33 -3.89 15.27
C THR A 179 7.54 -3.58 14.00
N GLU A 180 6.78 -4.55 13.48
CA GLU A 180 6.00 -4.43 12.26
C GLU A 180 4.54 -4.79 12.53
N LEU A 181 3.64 -4.28 11.70
CA LEU A 181 2.23 -4.66 11.74
C LEU A 181 1.64 -4.78 10.34
N PRO A 182 0.81 -5.80 10.07
CA PRO A 182 0.06 -5.84 8.83
C PRO A 182 -1.00 -4.72 8.84
N VAL A 183 -0.93 -3.83 7.84
CA VAL A 183 -1.84 -2.69 7.69
C VAL A 183 -3.10 -3.12 6.94
N MET A 184 -2.93 -3.79 5.80
CA MET A 184 -4.02 -4.37 5.02
C MET A 184 -3.50 -5.40 4.01
N LEU A 185 -4.40 -6.22 3.48
CA LEU A 185 -4.14 -7.04 2.30
C LEU A 185 -4.64 -6.30 1.05
N VAL A 186 -3.94 -6.47 -0.07
CA VAL A 186 -4.37 -5.98 -1.39
C VAL A 186 -4.28 -7.12 -2.40
N ALA A 187 -5.44 -7.68 -2.75
CA ALA A 187 -5.56 -8.66 -3.82
C ALA A 187 -5.48 -7.95 -5.18
N ILE A 188 -4.70 -8.50 -6.13
CA ILE A 188 -4.49 -7.93 -7.47
C ILE A 188 -4.57 -9.03 -8.53
N GLY A 189 -5.29 -8.77 -9.62
CA GLY A 189 -5.43 -9.71 -10.72
C GLY A 189 -6.40 -9.22 -11.79
N ARG A 190 -6.83 -10.12 -12.69
CA ARG A 190 -7.89 -9.80 -13.67
C ARG A 190 -9.27 -10.01 -13.06
N PRO A 191 -10.23 -9.09 -13.26
CA PRO A 191 -11.59 -9.27 -12.78
C PRO A 191 -12.28 -10.40 -13.54
N ALA A 192 -13.06 -11.21 -12.83
CA ALA A 192 -14.01 -12.17 -13.39
C ALA A 192 -15.44 -11.59 -13.44
N PRO A 193 -16.40 -12.24 -14.13
CA PRO A 193 -17.81 -11.88 -14.06
C PRO A 193 -18.36 -11.91 -12.62
N GLY A 194 -19.45 -11.17 -12.36
CA GLY A 194 -20.13 -11.15 -11.05
C GLY A 194 -19.63 -10.10 -10.06
N ASN A 195 -18.71 -9.22 -10.46
CA ASN A 195 -18.31 -8.06 -9.66
C ASN A 195 -19.41 -7.00 -9.60
N TRP A 196 -19.55 -6.38 -8.43
CA TRP A 196 -20.47 -5.26 -8.22
C TRP A 196 -19.99 -4.01 -8.96
N PRO A 197 -20.92 -3.16 -9.46
CA PRO A 197 -20.56 -1.84 -9.94
C PRO A 197 -20.03 -0.96 -8.80
N ARG A 198 -19.51 0.22 -9.16
CA ARG A 198 -19.03 1.20 -8.18
C ARG A 198 -20.13 1.57 -7.19
N LYS A 199 -19.88 1.28 -5.91
CA LYS A 199 -20.76 1.70 -4.80
C LYS A 199 -20.82 3.23 -4.71
N PRO A 200 -21.96 3.83 -4.34
CA PRO A 200 -22.07 5.28 -4.14
C PRO A 200 -21.00 5.85 -3.20
N ARG A 201 -20.61 7.11 -3.42
CA ARG A 201 -19.80 7.89 -2.46
C ARG A 201 -20.72 8.85 -1.73
N ARG A 202 -20.35 9.22 -0.50
CA ARG A 202 -21.06 10.28 0.24
C ARG A 202 -21.08 11.57 -0.60
N PRO A 203 -22.17 12.36 -0.54
CA PRO A 203 -22.17 13.73 -1.06
C PRO A 203 -20.99 14.54 -0.52
N VAL A 204 -20.46 15.46 -1.31
CA VAL A 204 -19.26 16.23 -0.94
C VAL A 204 -19.57 17.19 0.20
N GLU A 205 -20.75 17.80 0.17
CA GLU A 205 -21.31 18.67 1.20
C GLU A 205 -21.41 18.02 2.58
N ASP A 206 -21.51 16.68 2.66
CA ASP A 206 -21.56 15.95 3.92
C ASP A 206 -20.18 15.74 4.57
N VAL A 207 -19.10 15.97 3.82
CA VAL A 207 -17.73 15.65 4.23
C VAL A 207 -16.75 16.82 4.10
N LEU A 208 -17.17 17.93 3.50
CA LEU A 208 -16.35 19.11 3.26
C LEU A 208 -16.88 20.31 4.04
N ALA A 209 -16.03 20.89 4.89
CA ALA A 209 -16.20 22.24 5.40
C ALA A 209 -15.07 23.10 4.84
N ILE A 210 -15.42 24.25 4.25
CA ILE A 210 -14.45 25.27 3.82
C ILE A 210 -14.47 26.35 4.90
N VAL A 211 -13.35 26.51 5.59
CA VAL A 211 -13.12 27.51 6.66
C VAL A 211 -12.10 28.54 6.21
#